data_AF-A0A929XD34-F1
#
_entry.id   AF-A0A929XD34-F1
#
_cell.length_a   1.000
_cell.length_b   1.000
_cell.length_c   1.000
_cell.angle_alpha   90.00
_cell.angle_beta   90.00
_cell.angle_gamma   90.00
#
_symmetry.space_group_name_H-M   'P 1'
#
loop_
_entity.id
_entity.type
_entity.pdbx_description
1 polymer ?
#
loop_
_entity_poly.entity_id
_entity_poly.type
_entity_poly.pdbx_seq_one_letter_code
_entity_poly.pdbx_strand_id
1 'polypeptide(L)'
;MIEEQFSKNIVEAMHLGLKNAKITKRENGDRFDNAEPFRNIDKMITSLYNQILMDPRYEAIEFYRGSYKLLFVYNRKEHRLYSFMSEDRLETLINSKNLKDKQNYIFSLMKFNPGERKQQLIFHEMDILVDEQEKIQERIRQIIEEDGEIEYITILYKKQGFNLLSVKAIKMSQYCECMNSQDLSDYIPVDYEDTYDSSNTVKEEIHGDLEFSIKKEILAKSNTLDVEPNKEDIRKGENNE
;
A
#
# COMPACT_ATOMS: atom_id res chain seq x y z
N MET A 1 -13.24 6.17 12.37
CA MET A 1 -12.88 7.37 11.59
C MET A 1 -13.51 7.30 10.22
N ILE A 2 -13.50 6.12 9.61
CA ILE A 2 -14.25 5.79 8.40
C ILE A 2 -15.22 4.65 8.72
N GLU A 3 -16.43 4.66 8.14
CA GLU A 3 -17.40 3.57 8.24
C GLU A 3 -16.84 2.26 7.65
N GLU A 4 -17.16 1.13 8.29
CA GLU A 4 -16.64 -0.19 7.92
C GLU A 4 -16.92 -0.56 6.46
N GLN A 5 -18.15 -0.35 5.99
CA GLN A 5 -18.53 -0.68 4.61
C GLN A 5 -17.71 0.13 3.60
N PHE A 6 -17.49 1.41 3.86
CA PHE A 6 -16.69 2.26 2.97
C PHE A 6 -15.21 1.86 3.02
N SER A 7 -14.70 1.48 4.19
CA SER A 7 -13.35 0.92 4.32
C SER A 7 -13.15 -0.34 3.47
N LYS A 8 -14.09 -1.29 3.51
CA LYS A 8 -14.05 -2.51 2.67
C LYS A 8 -14.05 -2.16 1.18
N ASN A 9 -14.97 -1.31 0.76
CA ASN A 9 -15.09 -0.89 -0.65
C ASN A 9 -13.79 -0.26 -1.16
N ILE A 10 -13.12 0.60 -0.37
CA ILE A 10 -11.84 1.20 -0.76
C ILE A 10 -10.78 0.12 -1.01
N VAL A 11 -10.61 -0.79 -0.06
CA VAL A 11 -9.54 -1.80 -0.11
C VAL A 11 -9.80 -2.80 -1.23
N GLU A 12 -11.04 -3.28 -1.37
CA GLU A 12 -11.46 -4.17 -2.45
C GLU A 12 -11.26 -3.53 -3.82
N ALA A 13 -11.65 -2.26 -3.98
CA ALA A 13 -11.50 -1.56 -5.26
C ALA A 13 -10.03 -1.35 -5.63
N MET A 14 -9.17 -1.00 -4.67
CA MET A 14 -7.73 -0.89 -4.90
C MET A 14 -7.12 -2.24 -5.29
N HIS A 15 -7.44 -3.29 -4.54
CA HIS A 15 -6.95 -4.65 -4.80
C HIS A 15 -7.39 -5.14 -6.19
N LEU A 16 -8.68 -5.01 -6.52
CA LEU A 16 -9.23 -5.36 -7.82
C LEU A 16 -8.57 -4.58 -8.96
N GLY A 17 -8.34 -3.28 -8.78
CA GLY A 17 -7.70 -2.45 -9.78
C GLY A 17 -6.26 -2.88 -10.08
N LEU A 18 -5.50 -3.27 -9.06
CA LEU A 18 -4.15 -3.82 -9.22
C LEU A 18 -4.17 -5.23 -9.83
N LYS A 19 -5.10 -6.10 -9.44
CA LYS A 19 -5.29 -7.43 -10.07
C LYS A 19 -5.62 -7.29 -11.55
N ASN A 20 -6.54 -6.39 -11.89
CA ASN A 20 -6.87 -6.07 -13.28
C ASN A 20 -5.67 -5.50 -14.02
N ALA A 21 -4.84 -4.66 -13.39
CA ALA A 21 -3.60 -4.17 -13.99
C ALA A 21 -2.59 -5.30 -14.30
N LYS A 22 -2.50 -6.32 -13.43
CA LYS A 22 -1.69 -7.52 -13.67
C LYS A 22 -2.16 -8.26 -14.91
N ILE A 23 -3.47 -8.43 -15.06
CA ILE A 23 -4.11 -9.13 -16.19
C ILE A 23 -4.00 -8.31 -17.49
N THR A 24 -4.25 -7.00 -17.42
CA THR A 24 -4.41 -6.09 -18.57
C THR A 24 -3.14 -5.31 -18.91
N LYS A 25 -1.94 -5.87 -18.67
CA LYS A 25 -0.64 -5.24 -18.98
C LYS A 25 -0.46 -4.81 -20.46
N ARG A 26 -1.47 -5.05 -21.32
CA ARG A 26 -1.48 -4.80 -22.77
C ARG A 26 -2.65 -3.95 -23.31
N GLU A 27 -3.63 -3.50 -22.51
CA GLU A 27 -4.82 -2.80 -23.02
C GLU A 27 -4.85 -1.29 -22.70
N ASN A 28 -5.13 -0.46 -23.71
CA ASN A 28 -5.33 0.99 -23.58
C ASN A 28 -6.74 1.29 -23.05
N GLY A 29 -6.88 2.06 -21.95
CA GLY A 29 -8.21 2.45 -21.45
C GLY A 29 -8.29 2.88 -19.98
N ASP A 30 -7.32 3.65 -19.49
CA ASP A 30 -7.33 4.11 -18.09
C ASP A 30 -7.97 5.51 -17.98
N ARG A 31 -8.83 5.71 -16.97
CA ARG A 31 -9.53 7.00 -16.75
C ARG A 31 -8.55 8.07 -16.24
N PHE A 32 -7.68 7.63 -15.36
CA PHE A 32 -6.48 8.34 -14.96
C PHE A 32 -5.39 7.95 -15.96
N ASP A 33 -4.66 8.91 -16.52
CA ASP A 33 -3.62 8.66 -17.53
C ASP A 33 -2.39 9.48 -17.14
N ASN A 34 -1.77 9.06 -16.04
CA ASN A 34 -0.48 9.57 -15.61
C ASN A 34 0.63 8.87 -16.44
N ALA A 35 1.88 9.33 -16.33
CA ALA A 35 2.99 8.76 -17.11
C ALA A 35 3.11 7.22 -16.95
N GLU A 36 3.67 6.53 -17.95
CA GLU A 36 3.74 5.05 -18.02
C GLU A 36 4.16 4.33 -16.71
N PRO A 37 5.13 4.83 -15.90
CA PRO A 37 5.46 4.22 -14.61
C PRO A 37 4.31 4.20 -13.60
N PHE A 38 3.29 5.03 -13.79
CA PHE A 38 2.12 5.18 -12.92
C PHE A 38 0.87 4.46 -13.44
N ARG A 39 0.93 3.79 -14.60
CA ARG A 39 -0.25 3.14 -15.20
C ARG A 39 -0.95 2.13 -14.28
N ASN A 40 -0.19 1.39 -13.46
CA ASN A 40 -0.77 0.48 -12.47
C ASN A 40 -1.54 1.23 -11.38
N ILE A 41 -1.07 2.41 -11.00
CA ILE A 41 -1.76 3.30 -10.06
C ILE A 41 -3.01 3.85 -10.73
N ASP A 42 -2.94 4.22 -12.01
CA ASP A 42 -4.11 4.70 -12.73
C ASP A 42 -5.23 3.69 -12.82
N LYS A 43 -4.91 2.41 -13.07
CA LYS A 43 -5.88 1.31 -13.01
C LYS A 43 -6.47 1.12 -11.61
N MET A 44 -5.62 1.20 -10.58
CA MET A 44 -6.05 1.13 -9.18
C MET A 44 -7.03 2.27 -8.84
N ILE A 45 -6.68 3.52 -9.17
CA ILE A 45 -7.50 4.69 -8.90
C ILE A 45 -8.77 4.72 -9.78
N THR A 46 -8.71 4.22 -11.02
CA THR A 46 -9.89 4.04 -11.88
C THR A 46 -10.89 3.05 -11.28
N SER A 47 -10.40 1.90 -10.79
CA SER A 47 -11.23 0.90 -10.10
C SER A 47 -11.89 1.49 -8.85
N LEU A 48 -11.11 2.21 -8.05
CA LEU A 48 -11.58 2.94 -6.88
C LEU A 48 -12.67 3.98 -7.22
N TYR A 49 -12.44 4.80 -8.24
CA TYR A 49 -13.43 5.77 -8.73
C TYR A 49 -14.75 5.07 -9.09
N ASN A 50 -14.68 3.99 -9.88
CA ASN A 50 -15.87 3.27 -10.35
C ASN A 50 -16.66 2.63 -9.20
N GLN A 51 -15.99 2.07 -8.20
CA GLN A 51 -16.66 1.48 -7.04
C GLN A 51 -17.29 2.54 -6.13
N ILE A 52 -16.59 3.65 -5.89
CA ILE A 52 -17.10 4.70 -5.00
C ILE A 52 -18.35 5.35 -5.58
N LEU A 53 -18.41 5.56 -6.89
CA LEU A 53 -19.60 6.09 -7.57
C LEU A 53 -20.84 5.20 -7.47
N MET A 54 -20.71 3.93 -7.09
CA MET A 54 -21.87 3.07 -6.87
C MET A 54 -22.64 3.46 -5.61
N ASP A 55 -22.00 4.14 -4.66
CA ASP A 55 -22.64 4.62 -3.44
C ASP A 55 -23.01 6.10 -3.58
N PRO A 56 -24.30 6.45 -3.64
CA PRO A 56 -24.75 7.82 -3.88
C PRO A 56 -24.43 8.79 -2.73
N ARG A 57 -23.96 8.28 -1.59
CA ARG A 57 -23.49 9.11 -0.47
C ARG A 57 -22.16 9.80 -0.78
N TYR A 58 -21.41 9.27 -1.75
CA TYR A 58 -20.09 9.73 -2.09
C TYR A 58 -20.04 10.35 -3.48
N GLU A 59 -19.37 11.48 -3.57
CA GLU A 59 -19.08 12.17 -4.81
C GLU A 59 -17.59 11.98 -5.14
N ALA A 60 -17.29 11.32 -6.26
CA ALA A 60 -15.92 11.10 -6.71
C ALA A 60 -15.55 12.13 -7.78
N ILE A 61 -14.49 12.90 -7.54
CA ILE A 61 -14.09 14.03 -8.37
C ILE A 61 -12.63 13.91 -8.78
N GLU A 62 -12.37 14.20 -10.05
CA GLU A 62 -11.02 14.32 -10.60
C GLU A 62 -10.45 15.72 -10.38
N PHE A 63 -9.27 15.80 -9.80
CA PHE A 63 -8.54 17.05 -9.64
C PHE A 63 -7.23 17.02 -10.44
N TYR A 64 -7.05 18.02 -11.30
CA TYR A 64 -5.86 18.16 -12.13
C TYR A 64 -4.82 19.02 -11.41
N ARG A 65 -3.62 18.46 -11.22
CA ARG A 65 -2.44 19.19 -10.76
C ARG A 65 -1.33 19.09 -11.81
N GLY A 66 -1.22 20.12 -12.64
CA GLY A 66 -0.33 20.08 -13.80
C GLY A 66 -0.78 18.98 -14.76
N SER A 67 0.13 18.05 -15.08
CA SER A 67 -0.17 16.89 -15.91
C SER A 67 -0.73 15.69 -15.15
N TYR A 68 -0.88 15.78 -13.82
CA TYR A 68 -1.32 14.65 -12.99
C TYR A 68 -2.80 14.76 -12.63
N LYS A 69 -3.50 13.62 -12.69
CA LYS A 69 -4.88 13.49 -12.20
C LYS A 69 -4.91 12.85 -10.82
N LEU A 70 -5.71 13.41 -9.93
CA LEU A 70 -5.90 12.97 -8.56
C LEU A 70 -7.37 12.66 -8.32
N LEU A 71 -7.65 11.68 -7.45
CA LEU A 71 -8.99 11.36 -7.03
C LEU A 71 -9.26 12.02 -5.67
N PHE A 72 -10.34 12.81 -5.62
CA PHE A 72 -10.98 13.22 -4.38
C PHE A 72 -12.33 12.57 -4.25
N VAL A 73 -12.69 12.22 -3.02
CA VAL A 73 -13.99 11.65 -2.71
C VAL A 73 -14.59 12.46 -1.59
N TYR A 74 -15.81 12.95 -1.76
CA TYR A 74 -16.48 13.77 -0.77
C TYR A 74 -17.77 13.11 -0.30
N ASN A 75 -17.96 13.04 1.02
CA ASN A 75 -19.22 12.65 1.64
C ASN A 75 -19.89 13.90 2.20
N ARG A 76 -20.91 14.40 1.49
CA ARG A 76 -21.67 15.60 1.86
C ARG A 76 -22.34 15.48 3.23
N LYS A 77 -22.84 14.29 3.57
CA LYS A 77 -23.56 14.08 4.85
C LYS A 77 -22.63 14.17 6.06
N GLU A 78 -21.40 13.70 5.91
CA GLU A 78 -20.40 13.69 6.99
C GLU A 78 -19.43 14.88 6.93
N HIS A 79 -19.55 15.73 5.90
CA HIS A 79 -18.58 16.78 5.57
C HIS A 79 -17.13 16.28 5.53
N ARG A 80 -16.91 15.10 4.92
CA ARG A 80 -15.60 14.43 4.87
C ARG A 80 -15.04 14.37 3.46
N LEU A 81 -13.82 14.88 3.30
CA LEU A 81 -13.03 14.84 2.07
C LEU A 81 -11.92 13.80 2.19
N TYR A 82 -11.86 12.89 1.23
CA TYR A 82 -10.85 11.86 1.12
C TYR A 82 -9.92 12.11 -0.07
N SER A 83 -8.64 11.83 0.11
CA SER A 83 -7.67 11.72 -0.99
C SER A 83 -6.87 10.42 -0.88
N PHE A 84 -6.13 10.08 -1.93
CA PHE A 84 -5.40 8.82 -2.02
C PHE A 84 -3.94 9.07 -2.40
N MET A 85 -2.99 8.49 -1.65
CA MET A 85 -1.55 8.65 -1.91
C MET A 85 -0.76 7.42 -1.42
N SER A 86 0.40 7.15 -2.00
CA SER A 86 1.29 6.13 -1.45
C SER A 86 1.95 6.57 -0.15
N GLU A 87 2.16 5.63 0.77
CA GLU A 87 2.87 5.88 2.04
C GLU A 87 4.25 6.51 1.82
N ASP A 88 5.05 5.93 0.92
CA ASP A 88 6.40 6.41 0.60
C ASP A 88 6.40 7.85 0.07
N ARG A 89 5.37 8.24 -0.69
CA ARG A 89 5.26 9.60 -1.23
C ARG A 89 4.96 10.60 -0.13
N LEU A 90 4.05 10.27 0.80
CA LEU A 90 3.78 11.15 1.94
C LEU A 90 5.04 11.33 2.79
N GLU A 91 5.75 10.24 3.10
CA GLU A 91 7.01 10.31 3.86
C GLU A 91 8.04 11.21 3.15
N THR A 92 8.20 11.03 1.83
CA THR A 92 9.08 11.89 1.01
C THR A 92 8.68 13.36 1.09
N LEU A 93 7.38 13.66 1.05
CA LEU A 93 6.86 15.03 1.11
C LEU A 93 7.13 15.67 2.47
N ILE A 94 6.88 14.94 3.57
CA ILE A 94 7.10 15.42 4.95
C ILE A 94 8.59 15.68 5.19
N ASN A 95 9.45 14.79 4.71
CA ASN A 95 10.89 14.87 4.91
C ASN A 95 11.61 15.77 3.88
N SER A 96 10.90 16.28 2.87
CA SER A 96 11.52 17.12 1.84
C SER A 96 12.00 18.44 2.44
N LYS A 97 13.20 18.86 2.04
CA LYS A 97 13.72 20.21 2.31
C LYS A 97 13.29 21.22 1.26
N ASN A 98 12.69 20.77 0.16
CA ASN A 98 12.25 21.64 -0.92
C ASN A 98 10.90 22.27 -0.57
N LEU A 99 10.88 23.60 -0.50
CA LEU A 99 9.69 24.38 -0.24
C LEU A 99 8.54 24.06 -1.21
N LYS A 100 8.85 23.80 -2.50
CA LYS A 100 7.84 23.45 -3.52
C LYS A 100 7.18 22.10 -3.27
N ASP A 101 7.90 21.15 -2.68
CA ASP A 101 7.32 19.88 -2.27
C ASP A 101 6.39 20.09 -1.07
N LYS A 102 6.66 21.06 -0.20
CA LYS A 102 5.76 21.46 0.90
C LYS A 102 4.55 22.28 0.45
N GLN A 103 4.58 22.83 -0.77
CA GLN A 103 3.40 23.38 -1.48
C GLN A 103 2.53 22.29 -2.12
N ASN A 104 2.63 21.04 -1.67
CA ASN A 104 1.77 19.97 -2.16
C ASN A 104 0.29 20.26 -1.87
N TYR A 105 -0.59 19.78 -2.76
CA TYR A 105 -2.03 19.88 -2.55
C TYR A 105 -2.44 19.19 -1.24
N ILE A 106 -1.77 18.09 -0.85
CA ILE A 106 -2.05 17.42 0.42
C ILE A 106 -1.82 18.34 1.61
N PHE A 107 -0.73 19.11 1.64
CA PHE A 107 -0.48 20.06 2.74
C PHE A 107 -1.50 21.20 2.76
N SER A 108 -1.95 21.62 1.57
CA SER A 108 -3.05 22.59 1.45
C SER A 108 -4.33 22.01 2.05
N LEU A 109 -4.63 20.75 1.77
CA LEU A 109 -5.80 20.05 2.31
C LEU A 109 -5.73 19.79 3.82
N MET A 110 -4.54 19.58 4.37
CA MET A 110 -4.36 19.38 5.81
C MET A 110 -4.85 20.57 6.65
N LYS A 111 -4.92 21.80 6.10
CA LYS A 111 -5.50 22.93 6.88
C LYS A 111 -7.02 22.85 7.05
N PHE A 112 -7.71 21.92 6.40
CA PHE A 112 -9.08 21.57 6.77
C PHE A 112 -9.16 20.91 8.17
N ASN A 113 -8.05 20.39 8.68
CA ASN A 113 -7.95 19.85 10.03
C ASN A 113 -7.16 20.82 10.93
N PRO A 114 -7.79 21.88 11.45
CA PRO A 114 -7.14 22.72 12.45
C PRO A 114 -6.81 21.85 13.66
N GLY A 115 -5.57 21.93 14.13
CA GLY A 115 -5.10 21.16 15.25
C GLY A 115 -3.93 21.86 15.92
N GLU A 116 -3.81 21.69 17.23
CA GLU A 116 -2.66 22.20 17.97
C GLU A 116 -1.40 21.43 17.58
N ARG A 117 -0.28 22.15 17.52
CA ARG A 117 1.04 21.58 17.25
C ARG A 117 1.50 20.75 18.45
N LYS A 118 1.61 19.43 18.28
CA LYS A 118 2.09 18.49 19.31
C LYS A 118 3.62 18.41 19.37
N GLN A 119 4.31 18.68 18.26
CA GLN A 119 5.77 18.64 18.15
C GLN A 119 6.34 19.94 17.57
N GLN A 120 7.36 20.49 18.24
CA GLN A 120 8.15 21.62 17.74
C GLN A 120 9.10 21.20 16.60
N LEU A 121 8.58 20.63 15.52
CA LEU A 121 9.33 20.57 14.26
C LEU A 121 9.22 21.94 13.61
N ILE A 122 10.29 22.74 13.64
CA ILE A 122 10.33 24.09 13.03
C ILE A 122 10.25 23.95 11.50
N PHE A 123 9.04 23.82 10.98
CA PHE A 123 8.74 24.12 9.58
C PHE A 123 8.30 25.58 9.49
N HIS A 124 9.21 26.52 9.79
CA HIS A 124 8.94 27.97 9.67
C HIS A 124 8.46 28.35 8.25
N GLU A 125 8.86 27.54 7.28
CA GLU A 125 8.50 27.62 5.86
C GLU A 125 7.01 27.38 5.56
N MET A 126 6.26 26.69 6.42
CA MET A 126 4.83 26.42 6.21
C MET A 126 3.96 27.67 6.39
N ASP A 127 4.42 28.62 7.21
CA ASP A 127 3.69 29.86 7.48
C ASP A 127 3.87 30.90 6.36
N ILE A 128 4.84 30.71 5.45
CA ILE A 128 5.21 31.67 4.38
C ILE A 128 4.38 31.45 3.10
N LEU A 129 3.62 30.35 3.00
CA LEU A 129 3.06 29.85 1.73
C LEU A 129 1.53 29.93 1.64
N VAL A 130 0.96 31.01 2.16
CA VAL A 130 -0.48 31.14 2.36
C VAL A 130 -1.27 31.15 1.04
N ASP A 131 -0.86 31.98 0.06
CA ASP A 131 -1.67 32.27 -1.13
C ASP A 131 -1.93 31.09 -2.08
N GLU A 132 -0.93 30.25 -2.36
CA GLU A 132 -1.12 29.12 -3.28
C GLU A 132 -1.94 27.99 -2.65
N GLN A 133 -1.79 27.78 -1.34
CA GLN A 133 -2.52 26.76 -0.61
C GLN A 133 -3.99 27.14 -0.46
N GLU A 134 -4.28 28.41 -0.18
CA GLU A 134 -5.66 28.92 -0.12
C GLU A 134 -6.37 28.80 -1.47
N LYS A 135 -5.68 29.08 -2.58
CA LYS A 135 -6.24 28.87 -3.93
C LYS A 135 -6.62 27.41 -4.19
N ILE A 136 -5.83 26.45 -3.71
CA ILE A 136 -6.15 25.02 -3.85
C ILE A 136 -7.39 24.67 -3.01
N GLN A 137 -7.46 25.14 -1.76
CA GLN A 137 -8.61 24.89 -0.90
C GLN A 137 -9.89 25.49 -1.47
N GLU A 138 -9.82 26.74 -1.92
CA GLU A 138 -10.96 27.45 -2.48
C GLU A 138 -11.45 26.76 -3.75
N ARG A 139 -10.53 26.35 -4.63
CA ARG A 139 -10.88 25.55 -5.81
C ARG A 139 -11.56 24.24 -5.43
N ILE A 140 -11.12 23.58 -4.37
CA ILE A 140 -11.74 22.32 -3.91
C ILE A 140 -13.13 22.58 -3.34
N ARG A 141 -13.31 23.63 -2.52
CA ARG A 141 -14.63 24.04 -2.00
C ARG A 141 -15.63 24.35 -3.11
N GLN A 142 -15.19 25.06 -4.14
CA GLN A 142 -16.02 25.36 -5.32
C GLN A 142 -16.42 24.10 -6.07
N ILE A 143 -15.53 23.11 -6.15
CA ILE A 143 -15.78 21.85 -6.84
C ILE A 143 -16.77 20.97 -6.06
N ILE A 144 -16.66 20.90 -4.72
CA ILE A 144 -17.56 20.10 -3.88
C ILE A 144 -18.83 20.87 -3.46
N GLU A 145 -18.95 22.14 -3.86
CA GLU A 145 -20.05 23.06 -3.54
C GLU A 145 -20.40 23.07 -2.04
N GLU A 146 -19.39 23.21 -1.19
CA GLU A 146 -19.54 23.17 0.27
C GLU A 146 -19.02 24.44 0.94
N ASP A 147 -19.90 25.05 1.74
CA ASP A 147 -19.57 26.12 2.67
C ASP A 147 -19.58 25.56 4.10
N GLY A 148 -18.41 25.50 4.74
CA GLY A 148 -18.33 25.06 6.15
C GLY A 148 -17.02 24.40 6.56
N GLU A 149 -17.06 23.77 7.74
CA GLU A 149 -15.96 22.95 8.25
C GLU A 149 -15.94 21.60 7.53
N ILE A 150 -14.80 21.27 6.95
CA ILE A 150 -14.56 20.01 6.24
C ILE A 150 -13.57 19.21 7.06
N GLU A 151 -13.82 17.93 7.27
CA GLU A 151 -12.84 17.00 7.81
C GLU A 151 -12.07 16.34 6.66
N TYR A 152 -10.75 16.48 6.65
CA TYR A 152 -9.90 15.91 5.60
C TYR A 152 -9.19 14.63 6.07
N ILE A 153 -9.30 13.55 5.31
CA ILE A 153 -8.68 12.26 5.59
C ILE A 153 -7.87 11.83 4.37
N THR A 154 -6.61 11.46 4.58
CA THR A 154 -5.79 10.86 3.51
C THR A 154 -5.83 9.35 3.66
N ILE A 155 -6.22 8.64 2.60
CA ILE A 155 -6.07 7.20 2.48
C ILE A 155 -4.69 6.92 1.91
N LEU A 156 -3.87 6.27 2.70
CA LEU A 156 -2.55 5.85 2.30
C LEU A 156 -2.54 4.39 1.91
N TYR A 157 -1.78 4.07 0.87
CA TYR A 157 -1.56 2.71 0.43
C TYR A 157 -0.07 2.40 0.29
N LYS A 158 0.29 1.14 0.51
CA LYS A 158 1.60 0.60 0.16
C LYS A 158 1.40 -0.57 -0.80
N LYS A 159 2.23 -0.63 -1.84
CA LYS A 159 2.18 -1.71 -2.82
C LYS A 159 3.57 -2.13 -3.26
N GLN A 160 3.69 -3.36 -3.71
CA GLN A 160 4.88 -3.88 -4.40
C GLN A 160 4.45 -4.54 -5.71
N GLY A 161 4.87 -3.96 -6.85
CA GLY A 161 4.36 -4.38 -8.15
C GLY A 161 2.83 -4.19 -8.25
N PHE A 162 2.12 -5.31 -8.34
CA PHE A 162 0.65 -5.42 -8.37
C PHE A 162 0.04 -5.84 -7.03
N ASN A 163 0.85 -6.03 -5.99
CA ASN A 163 0.38 -6.54 -4.71
C ASN A 163 0.16 -5.36 -3.76
N LEU A 164 -1.06 -5.24 -3.24
CA LEU A 164 -1.42 -4.28 -2.20
C LEU A 164 -0.95 -4.83 -0.84
N LEU A 165 -0.10 -4.09 -0.14
CA LEU A 165 0.55 -4.54 1.09
C LEU A 165 -0.09 -3.94 2.34
N SER A 166 -0.48 -2.67 2.29
CA SER A 166 -1.18 -2.00 3.39
C SER A 166 -2.10 -0.92 2.86
N VAL A 167 -3.17 -0.67 3.60
CA VAL A 167 -4.04 0.49 3.41
C VAL A 167 -4.36 1.07 4.79
N LYS A 168 -4.14 2.37 4.97
CA LYS A 168 -4.44 3.07 6.23
C LYS A 168 -5.11 4.40 5.94
N ALA A 169 -6.15 4.72 6.71
CA ALA A 169 -6.71 6.05 6.73
C ALA A 169 -6.00 6.87 7.80
N ILE A 170 -5.63 8.11 7.48
CA ILE A 170 -5.01 9.01 8.45
C ILE A 170 -5.64 10.41 8.39
N LYS A 171 -5.90 10.97 9.56
CA LYS A 171 -6.22 12.38 9.76
C LYS A 171 -4.98 13.09 10.26
N MET A 172 -4.49 14.04 9.50
CA MET A 172 -3.31 14.83 9.84
C MET A 172 -3.67 16.28 10.08
N SER A 173 -2.98 16.93 11.02
CA SER A 173 -3.09 18.37 11.24
C SER A 173 -2.37 19.14 10.13
N GLN A 174 -2.63 20.45 10.05
CA GLN A 174 -1.87 21.38 9.21
C GLN A 174 -0.35 21.39 9.45
N TYR A 175 0.12 20.82 10.57
CA TYR A 175 1.53 20.68 10.90
C TYR A 175 2.12 19.32 10.52
N CYS A 176 1.40 18.53 9.71
CA CYS A 176 1.81 17.19 9.27
C CYS A 176 1.92 16.19 10.43
N GLU A 177 1.17 16.40 11.50
CA GLU A 177 1.16 15.49 12.64
C GLU A 177 -0.05 14.57 12.57
N CYS A 178 0.15 13.28 12.86
CA CYS A 178 -0.95 12.33 12.91
C CYS A 178 -1.87 12.65 14.10
N MET A 179 -3.12 13.03 13.81
CA MET A 179 -4.16 13.27 14.80
C MET A 179 -4.93 11.99 15.12
N ASN A 180 -5.23 11.20 14.08
CA ASN A 180 -5.94 9.94 14.18
C ASN A 180 -5.55 9.02 13.00
N SER A 181 -5.58 7.71 13.21
CA SER A 181 -5.28 6.71 12.19
C SER A 181 -6.17 5.49 12.36
N GLN A 182 -6.57 4.90 11.24
CA GLN A 182 -7.33 3.65 11.20
C GLN A 182 -6.65 2.73 10.17
N ASP A 183 -6.18 1.57 10.62
CA ASP A 183 -5.67 0.54 9.72
C ASP A 183 -6.84 -0.14 9.00
N LEU A 184 -6.72 -0.26 7.68
CA LEU A 184 -7.70 -0.91 6.81
C LEU A 184 -7.12 -2.17 6.16
N SER A 185 -5.88 -2.54 6.51
CA SER A 185 -5.15 -3.63 5.87
C SER A 185 -5.77 -5.01 6.12
N ASP A 186 -6.56 -5.15 7.19
CA ASP A 186 -7.31 -6.38 7.50
C ASP A 186 -8.34 -6.74 6.42
N TYR A 187 -8.75 -5.79 5.58
CA TYR A 187 -9.67 -6.05 4.46
C TYR A 187 -8.95 -6.45 3.17
N ILE A 188 -7.61 -6.50 3.15
CA ILE A 188 -6.87 -6.94 1.97
C ILE A 188 -7.10 -8.46 1.82
N PRO A 189 -7.74 -8.91 0.72
CA PRO A 189 -7.97 -10.33 0.53
C PRO A 189 -6.64 -11.06 0.35
N VAL A 190 -6.53 -12.24 0.96
CA VAL A 190 -5.39 -13.14 0.78
C VAL A 190 -5.51 -13.77 -0.61
N ASP A 191 -4.59 -13.42 -1.51
CA ASP A 191 -4.55 -14.03 -2.85
C ASP A 191 -3.74 -15.34 -2.79
N TYR A 192 -4.45 -16.48 -2.76
CA TYR A 192 -3.83 -17.81 -2.77
C TYR A 192 -3.26 -18.20 -4.15
N GLU A 193 -3.53 -17.43 -5.21
CA GLU A 193 -2.98 -17.73 -6.55
C GLU A 193 -1.49 -17.35 -6.64
N ASP A 194 -1.05 -16.29 -5.97
CA ASP A 194 0.34 -15.83 -5.95
C ASP A 194 1.30 -16.77 -5.17
N THR A 195 0.75 -17.57 -4.24
CA THR A 195 1.54 -18.57 -3.50
C THR A 195 1.85 -19.82 -4.34
N TYR A 196 1.05 -20.12 -5.36
CA TYR A 196 1.33 -21.22 -6.28
C TYR A 196 2.36 -20.84 -7.36
N ASP A 197 2.31 -19.62 -7.88
CA ASP A 197 3.25 -19.17 -8.94
C ASP A 197 4.69 -19.06 -8.44
N SER A 198 4.89 -18.66 -7.17
CA SER A 198 6.21 -18.60 -6.53
C SER A 198 6.80 -19.98 -6.19
N SER A 199 5.95 -21.00 -5.99
CA SER A 199 6.41 -22.39 -5.79
C SER A 199 6.78 -23.11 -7.09
N ASN A 200 6.31 -22.63 -8.25
CA ASN A 200 6.53 -23.25 -9.55
C ASN A 200 7.64 -22.62 -10.40
N THR A 201 8.28 -21.53 -9.92
CA THR A 201 9.43 -20.91 -10.61
C THR A 201 10.81 -21.39 -10.13
N VAL A 202 10.85 -22.29 -9.14
CA VAL A 202 12.08 -23.03 -8.82
C VAL A 202 11.91 -24.48 -9.29
N LYS A 203 11.82 -24.67 -10.61
CA LYS A 203 12.44 -25.85 -11.19
C LYS A 203 13.94 -25.56 -11.15
N GLU A 204 14.58 -25.87 -10.02
CA GLU A 204 15.98 -26.26 -10.07
C GLU A 204 16.04 -27.41 -11.08
N GLU A 205 16.51 -27.12 -12.29
CA GLU A 205 17.10 -28.15 -13.12
C GLU A 205 18.16 -28.81 -12.26
N ILE A 206 17.87 -30.02 -11.78
CA ILE A 206 18.88 -30.90 -11.22
C ILE A 206 19.79 -31.24 -12.41
N HIS A 207 20.77 -30.39 -12.65
CA HIS A 207 21.92 -30.70 -13.48
C HIS A 207 22.59 -31.91 -12.81
N GLY A 208 22.46 -33.07 -13.44
CA GLY A 208 23.24 -34.24 -13.09
C GLY A 208 24.71 -33.90 -13.21
N ASP A 209 25.34 -33.71 -12.06
CA ASP A 209 26.67 -34.19 -11.67
C ASP A 209 27.04 -33.55 -10.32
N LEU A 210 26.54 -34.16 -9.22
CA LEU A 210 27.06 -33.91 -7.89
C LEU A 210 28.44 -34.58 -7.77
N GLU A 211 29.50 -33.89 -8.22
CA GLU A 211 30.86 -34.23 -7.81
C GLU A 211 31.08 -33.82 -6.35
N PHE A 212 30.92 -34.78 -5.44
CA PHE A 212 31.33 -34.62 -4.04
C PHE A 212 32.86 -34.61 -3.93
N SER A 213 33.46 -33.43 -3.84
CA SER A 213 34.86 -33.29 -3.42
C SER A 213 34.93 -33.18 -1.90
N ILE A 214 35.02 -34.34 -1.24
CA ILE A 214 35.29 -34.43 0.20
C ILE A 214 36.71 -33.91 0.47
N LYS A 215 36.85 -32.87 1.28
CA LYS A 215 38.17 -32.39 1.75
C LYS A 215 38.89 -33.52 2.48
N LYS A 216 40.11 -33.86 2.03
CA LYS A 216 40.97 -34.93 2.60
C LYS A 216 41.21 -34.82 4.12
N GLU A 217 40.99 -33.66 4.71
CA GLU A 217 41.16 -33.42 6.15
C GLU A 217 40.10 -34.11 7.04
N ILE A 218 38.93 -34.47 6.48
CA ILE A 218 37.87 -35.18 7.23
C ILE A 218 38.16 -36.69 7.31
N LEU A 219 38.84 -37.26 6.31
CA LEU A 219 39.18 -38.69 6.23
C LEU A 219 40.32 -39.12 7.17
N ALA A 220 41.11 -38.20 7.72
CA ALA A 220 42.27 -38.52 8.55
C ALA A 220 41.95 -38.68 10.06
N LYS A 221 40.69 -38.48 10.48
CA LYS A 221 40.29 -38.55 11.90
C LYS A 221 39.35 -39.71 12.27
N SER A 222 39.03 -40.61 11.36
CA SER A 222 38.09 -41.72 11.61
C SER A 222 38.74 -43.10 11.72
N ASN A 223 39.91 -43.22 12.37
CA ASN A 223 40.52 -44.52 12.68
C ASN A 223 40.32 -44.98 14.13
N THR A 224 39.43 -44.33 14.88
CA THR A 224 39.06 -44.75 16.23
C THR A 224 37.60 -44.46 16.47
N LEU A 225 36.74 -45.44 16.19
CA LEU A 225 35.46 -45.66 16.85
C LEU A 225 34.98 -47.05 16.38
N ASP A 226 35.48 -48.07 17.07
CA ASP A 226 34.92 -49.42 17.05
C ASP A 226 33.47 -49.33 17.52
N VAL A 227 32.53 -49.55 16.61
CA VAL A 227 31.13 -49.81 16.94
C VAL A 227 30.81 -51.18 16.37
N GLU A 228 30.84 -52.20 17.23
CA GLU A 228 30.36 -53.54 16.89
C GLU A 228 28.85 -53.49 16.57
N PRO A 229 28.39 -54.14 15.50
CA PRO A 229 26.97 -54.24 15.19
C PRO A 229 26.29 -55.24 16.14
N ASN A 230 25.49 -54.73 17.07
CA ASN A 230 24.69 -55.55 17.98
C ASN A 230 23.59 -56.30 17.21
N LYS A 231 23.74 -57.62 17.08
CA LYS A 231 22.77 -58.54 16.45
C LYS A 231 21.88 -59.15 17.53
N GLU A 232 20.81 -58.47 17.95
CA GLU A 232 19.83 -59.08 18.88
C GLU A 232 18.34 -58.89 18.53
N ASP A 233 17.97 -58.37 17.35
CA ASP A 233 16.55 -58.33 16.93
C ASP A 233 16.18 -59.38 15.86
N ILE A 234 16.72 -60.60 15.98
CA ILE A 234 16.26 -61.74 15.19
C ILE A 234 16.13 -63.01 16.04
N ARG A 235 14.86 -63.41 16.24
CA ARG A 235 14.32 -64.72 16.67
C ARG A 235 14.23 -65.00 18.17
N LYS A 236 13.00 -65.14 18.64
CA LYS A 236 12.54 -66.31 19.42
C LYS A 236 11.02 -66.42 19.35
N GLY A 237 10.53 -67.60 18.96
CA GLY A 237 9.10 -67.88 18.93
C GLY A 237 8.65 -69.12 18.15
N GLU A 238 9.50 -70.14 17.94
CA GLU A 238 9.04 -71.47 17.56
C GLU A 238 9.72 -72.53 18.44
N ASN A 239 8.85 -73.30 19.11
CA ASN A 239 8.91 -74.75 19.39
C ASN A 239 8.64 -75.10 20.85
N ASN A 240 7.58 -75.87 21.07
CA ASN A 240 7.75 -77.30 21.36
C ASN A 240 6.42 -78.07 21.28
N GLU A 241 6.54 -79.23 20.60
CA GLU A 241 5.77 -80.49 20.68
C GLU A 241 4.31 -80.57 20.22
#